data_AF-A0A350UUS2-F1
#
_entry.id   AF-A0A350UUS2-F1
#
_cell.length_a   1.000
_cell.length_b   1.000
_cell.length_c   1.000
_cell.angle_alpha   90.00
_cell.angle_beta   90.00
_cell.angle_gamma   90.00
#
_symmetry.space_group_name_H-M   'P 1'
#
loop_
_entity.id
_entity.type
_entity.pdbx_description
1 polymer ?
#
loop_
_entity_poly.entity_id
_entity_poly.type
_entity_poly.pdbx_seq_one_letter_code
_entity_poly.pdbx_strand_id
1 'polypeptide(L)'
;MDEQIGMASLDSLNSDQLKGKTIFIRCDFNVPLVATDKGYYRVADDTRIRRFLDTTFKKIHELTEGDCRIIIGSHLGRPHKQKGHVGWDGIFNIQYVSSHFDTLIRWRYGDTYTIFPPEVIDSHMKHTLEVASHKRMPPGGIKFLPNLRYLLDPANPDANRKAFIDELASVSDVYINCAFGCSHRVTKSIKMLPQCMRAQKKLVVAGVLLHQEIKKMGNFGRRVINHPGKTVVIAGGAKVSDKINILKQFVHTGVKAIFIGGKMVNAFLLAKKEKSNIKPFCLDDIPTTLQSSNVESNKTLVKEVLLAGEILDLAQDKGVELKFPDDYKCVDEFKSPKYFVKSDPDLNKEFQLDLGPKTIENFRKSILADGVENVFWNGPLGAYDHPTNHEYAEGSLELAQLLFGEALTNPDFSVVIGGGDSAAILNKVGANQLKSLIKRRIEKQLAEPINRSLLSLEFPEEDSYVLWNYLSSNFFVSTGGGAALEFLEKFLKAEGNDDLASYLPGTSTLMELTAA
;
A
#
# COMPACT_ATOMS: atom_id res chain seq x y z
N MET A 1 -16.31 12.47 -18.36
CA MET A 1 -15.94 13.77 -17.77
C MET A 1 -14.63 13.52 -17.06
N ASP A 2 -13.50 14.03 -17.57
CA ASP A 2 -12.22 13.85 -16.89
C ASP A 2 -12.30 14.54 -15.53
N GLU A 3 -12.34 13.75 -14.45
CA GLU A 3 -12.40 14.27 -13.09
C GLU A 3 -11.18 15.17 -12.87
N GLN A 4 -11.44 16.45 -12.56
CA GLN A 4 -10.38 17.36 -12.13
C GLN A 4 -9.87 16.86 -10.79
N ILE A 5 -8.63 16.38 -10.76
CA ILE A 5 -7.96 16.02 -9.50
C ILE A 5 -7.65 17.28 -8.68
N GLY A 6 -7.67 18.46 -9.31
CA GLY A 6 -7.46 19.75 -8.66
C GLY A 6 -5.97 20.11 -8.45
N MET A 7 -5.03 19.28 -8.92
CA MET A 7 -3.59 19.51 -8.75
C MET A 7 -2.80 19.40 -10.06
N ALA A 8 -1.71 20.16 -10.16
CA ALA A 8 -0.76 20.01 -11.26
C ALA A 8 0.02 18.69 -11.17
N SER A 9 0.20 18.02 -12.30
CA SER A 9 0.88 16.72 -12.42
C SER A 9 2.15 16.84 -13.26
N LEU A 10 3.16 16.02 -12.94
CA LEU A 10 4.34 15.79 -13.77
C LEU A 10 3.97 15.44 -15.23
N ASP A 11 2.83 14.80 -15.47
CA ASP A 11 2.35 14.47 -16.82
C ASP A 11 2.11 15.71 -17.71
N SER A 12 1.80 16.85 -17.08
CA SER A 12 1.53 18.11 -17.77
C SER A 12 2.78 18.95 -18.06
N LEU A 13 3.95 18.51 -17.58
CA LEU A 13 5.21 19.25 -17.73
C LEU A 13 5.88 18.98 -19.08
N ASN A 14 6.65 19.96 -19.55
CA ASN A 14 7.50 19.86 -20.73
C ASN A 14 8.99 19.82 -20.37
N SER A 15 9.84 19.62 -21.39
CA SER A 15 11.29 19.46 -21.23
C SER A 15 11.96 20.67 -20.57
N ASP A 16 11.59 21.89 -20.96
CA ASP A 16 12.22 23.14 -20.49
C ASP A 16 12.01 23.39 -19.00
N GLN A 17 10.96 22.80 -18.41
CA GLN A 17 10.69 22.90 -16.98
C GLN A 17 11.57 21.99 -16.13
N LEU A 18 12.21 20.96 -16.72
CA LEU A 18 12.98 19.94 -15.99
C LEU A 18 14.45 19.86 -16.41
N LYS A 19 14.79 20.15 -17.68
CA LYS A 19 16.18 20.09 -18.17
C LYS A 19 17.09 21.07 -17.43
N GLY A 20 18.28 20.59 -17.06
CA GLY A 20 19.28 21.30 -16.26
C GLY A 20 18.88 21.57 -14.80
N LYS A 21 17.65 21.24 -14.38
CA LYS A 21 17.12 21.55 -13.03
C LYS A 21 17.55 20.53 -11.98
N THR A 22 17.53 20.97 -10.72
CA THR A 22 17.60 20.08 -9.55
C THR A 22 16.19 19.77 -9.05
N ILE A 23 15.82 18.50 -9.10
CA ILE A 23 14.48 17.99 -8.83
C ILE A 23 14.52 17.25 -7.49
N PHE A 24 13.82 17.76 -6.48
CA PHE A 24 13.54 17.02 -5.27
C PHE A 24 12.31 16.13 -5.47
N ILE A 25 12.46 14.84 -5.17
CA ILE A 25 11.40 13.85 -5.30
C ILE A 25 11.13 13.20 -3.95
N ARG A 26 9.90 13.35 -3.47
CA ARG A 26 9.42 12.68 -2.25
C ARG A 26 8.87 11.29 -2.61
N CYS A 27 9.65 10.25 -2.36
CA CYS A 27 9.31 8.86 -2.69
C CYS A 27 8.74 8.08 -1.49
N ASP A 28 8.00 7.01 -1.75
CA ASP A 28 7.64 6.00 -0.73
C ASP A 28 8.48 4.73 -0.90
N PHE A 29 9.76 4.78 -0.50
CA PHE A 29 10.65 3.62 -0.47
C PHE A 29 10.72 2.96 0.90
N ASN A 30 9.61 2.96 1.65
CA ASN A 30 9.50 2.14 2.84
C ASN A 30 9.26 0.68 2.42
N VAL A 31 10.35 0.00 2.06
CA VAL A 31 10.37 -1.40 1.60
C VAL A 31 10.72 -2.34 2.75
N PRO A 32 10.21 -3.59 2.75
CA PRO A 32 10.63 -4.58 3.72
C PRO A 32 12.10 -4.96 3.49
N LEU A 33 12.84 -5.13 4.59
CA LEU A 33 14.21 -5.59 4.59
C LEU A 33 14.30 -6.98 5.20
N VAL A 34 15.18 -7.83 4.65
CA VAL A 34 15.49 -9.15 5.19
C VAL A 34 16.97 -9.24 5.52
N ALA A 35 17.28 -9.87 6.65
CA ALA A 35 18.65 -10.15 7.04
C ALA A 35 19.25 -11.23 6.11
N THR A 36 20.52 -11.06 5.79
CA THR A 36 21.34 -12.03 5.08
C THR A 36 22.10 -12.88 6.09
N ASP A 37 22.57 -14.05 5.68
CA ASP A 37 23.38 -14.94 6.53
C ASP A 37 24.66 -14.28 7.06
N LYS A 38 25.10 -13.19 6.40
CA LYS A 38 26.27 -12.38 6.77
C LYS A 38 25.94 -11.22 7.73
N GLY A 39 24.69 -11.11 8.19
CA GLY A 39 24.25 -10.04 9.10
C GLY A 39 23.93 -8.70 8.46
N TYR A 40 24.02 -8.56 7.13
CA TYR A 40 23.57 -7.37 6.39
C TYR A 40 22.08 -7.44 6.06
N TYR A 41 21.45 -6.31 5.74
CA TYR A 41 20.08 -6.26 5.26
C TYR A 41 20.03 -6.06 3.74
N ARG A 42 19.06 -6.70 3.08
CA ARG A 42 18.72 -6.49 1.67
C ARG A 42 17.24 -6.19 1.51
N VAL A 43 16.86 -5.55 0.40
CA VAL A 43 15.47 -5.34 0.03
C VAL A 43 14.82 -6.69 -0.25
N ALA A 44 13.72 -6.99 0.47
CA ALA A 44 12.97 -8.24 0.30
C ALA A 44 11.89 -8.11 -0.79
N ASP A 45 11.34 -6.91 -0.96
CA ASP A 45 10.34 -6.56 -1.98
C ASP A 45 10.64 -5.16 -2.51
N ASP A 46 10.99 -5.07 -3.80
CA ASP A 46 11.39 -3.84 -4.47
C ASP A 46 10.26 -3.18 -5.29
N THR A 47 9.02 -3.66 -5.15
CA THR A 47 7.84 -3.19 -5.90
C THR A 47 7.70 -1.67 -5.91
N ARG A 48 7.88 -1.04 -4.73
CA ARG A 48 7.78 0.42 -4.59
C ARG A 48 8.85 1.17 -5.40
N ILE A 49 10.05 0.58 -5.52
CA ILE A 49 11.17 1.14 -6.28
C ILE A 49 10.90 0.98 -7.78
N ARG A 50 10.56 -0.24 -8.23
CA ARG A 50 10.23 -0.51 -9.65
C ARG A 50 9.09 0.37 -10.13
N ARG A 51 7.98 0.45 -9.38
CA ARG A 51 6.85 1.37 -9.69
C ARG A 51 7.30 2.81 -9.93
N PHE A 52 8.18 3.31 -9.07
CA PHE A 52 8.70 4.67 -9.23
C PHE A 52 9.54 4.81 -10.50
N LEU A 53 10.41 3.83 -10.77
CA LEU A 53 11.22 3.78 -11.98
C LEU A 53 10.36 3.72 -13.26
N ASP A 54 9.31 2.89 -13.26
CA ASP A 54 8.41 2.67 -14.41
C ASP A 54 7.49 3.83 -14.75
N THR A 55 7.29 4.77 -13.82
CA THR A 55 6.30 5.84 -13.96
C THR A 55 6.93 7.21 -13.87
N THR A 56 7.17 7.70 -12.65
CA THR A 56 7.64 9.07 -12.40
C THR A 56 9.05 9.24 -12.94
N PHE A 57 9.95 8.30 -12.67
CA PHE A 57 11.33 8.39 -13.14
C PHE A 57 11.41 8.28 -14.67
N LYS A 58 10.71 7.31 -15.27
CA LYS A 58 10.58 7.19 -16.72
C LYS A 58 10.13 8.50 -17.37
N LYS A 59 9.09 9.14 -16.85
CA LYS A 59 8.60 10.44 -17.36
C LYS A 59 9.66 11.55 -17.25
N ILE A 60 10.40 11.61 -16.14
CA ILE A 60 11.51 12.58 -15.97
C ILE A 60 12.62 12.29 -16.99
N HIS A 61 12.97 11.02 -17.19
CA HIS A 61 13.99 10.62 -18.15
C HIS A 61 13.57 10.94 -19.60
N GLU A 62 12.33 10.67 -19.99
CA GLU A 62 11.80 11.04 -21.32
C GLU A 62 11.83 12.55 -21.58
N LEU A 63 11.66 13.38 -20.54
CA LEU A 63 11.70 14.83 -20.66
C LEU A 63 13.12 15.41 -20.61
N THR A 64 14.07 14.74 -19.95
CA THR A 64 15.40 15.30 -19.68
C THR A 64 16.55 14.58 -20.35
N GLU A 65 16.38 13.32 -20.77
CA GLU A 65 17.43 12.44 -21.28
C GLU A 65 18.63 12.31 -20.31
N GLY A 66 18.37 12.46 -19.00
CA GLY A 66 19.42 12.47 -17.98
C GLY A 66 20.03 13.86 -17.71
N ASP A 67 19.69 14.88 -18.49
CA ASP A 67 20.09 16.28 -18.22
C ASP A 67 19.25 16.90 -17.10
N CYS A 68 19.34 16.33 -15.90
CA CYS A 68 18.81 16.89 -14.68
C CYS A 68 19.58 16.34 -13.47
N ARG A 69 19.31 16.92 -12.30
CA ARG A 69 19.88 16.53 -11.01
C ARG A 69 18.73 16.06 -10.13
N ILE A 70 18.86 14.94 -9.44
CA ILE A 70 17.76 14.37 -8.66
C ILE A 70 18.17 14.25 -7.19
N ILE A 71 17.31 14.72 -6.30
CA ILE A 71 17.42 14.51 -4.85
C ILE A 71 16.24 13.63 -4.42
N ILE A 72 16.52 12.45 -3.87
CA ILE A 72 15.50 11.51 -3.42
C ILE A 72 15.36 11.57 -1.90
N GLY A 73 14.15 11.87 -1.44
CA GLY A 73 13.77 11.83 -0.04
C GLY A 73 12.74 10.73 0.25
N SER A 74 13.13 9.73 1.05
CA SER A 74 12.24 8.67 1.52
C SER A 74 12.32 8.44 3.03
N HIS A 75 11.28 7.81 3.58
CA HIS A 75 11.33 7.21 4.90
C HIS A 75 11.56 5.70 4.79
N LEU A 76 12.09 5.11 5.86
CA LEU A 76 12.24 3.66 6.00
C LEU A 76 11.92 3.25 7.45
N GLY A 77 10.96 2.34 7.62
CA GLY A 77 10.50 1.87 8.92
C GLY A 77 10.13 2.99 9.89
N ARG A 78 10.06 2.69 11.19
CA ARG A 78 9.72 3.66 12.25
C ARG A 78 10.88 3.71 13.25
N PRO A 79 11.91 4.53 12.98
CA PRO A 79 13.01 4.67 13.93
C PRO A 79 12.54 5.26 15.26
N HIS A 80 13.26 4.99 16.34
CA HIS A 80 13.00 5.48 17.71
C HIS A 80 11.61 5.13 18.29
N LYS A 81 10.96 4.08 17.79
CA LYS A 81 9.61 3.69 18.24
C LYS A 81 9.60 3.18 19.69
N GLN A 82 10.74 2.72 20.22
CA GLN A 82 10.87 2.32 21.63
C GLN A 82 11.10 3.57 22.51
N LYS A 83 10.20 3.81 23.48
CA LYS A 83 10.32 4.90 24.45
C LYS A 83 11.68 4.83 25.14
N GLY A 84 12.47 5.91 25.06
CA GLY A 84 13.77 6.03 25.71
C GLY A 84 14.99 5.69 24.83
N HIS A 85 14.80 5.22 23.59
CA HIS A 85 15.91 4.99 22.67
C HIS A 85 16.25 6.26 21.89
N VAL A 86 17.43 6.82 22.15
CA VAL A 86 18.03 7.94 21.42
C VAL A 86 19.28 7.40 20.73
N GLY A 87 19.27 7.26 19.39
CA GLY A 87 20.38 6.66 18.64
C GLY A 87 19.97 6.06 17.30
N TRP A 88 20.93 5.82 16.41
CA TRP A 88 20.69 5.17 15.11
C TRP A 88 20.31 3.69 15.33
N ASP A 89 19.10 3.30 14.91
CA ASP A 89 18.62 1.90 15.05
C ASP A 89 19.31 0.91 14.09
N GLY A 90 20.20 1.39 13.21
CA GLY A 90 20.97 0.62 12.22
C GLY A 90 20.15 0.04 11.06
N ILE A 91 19.04 -0.64 11.38
CA ILE A 91 18.17 -1.34 10.43
C ILE A 91 17.42 -0.39 9.49
N PHE A 92 17.11 0.82 9.93
CA PHE A 92 16.40 1.82 9.13
C PHE A 92 17.34 2.73 8.32
N ASN A 93 18.48 2.19 7.89
CA ASN A 93 19.44 2.86 7.02
C ASN A 93 18.98 2.81 5.56
N ILE A 94 18.80 3.99 4.95
CA ILE A 94 18.33 4.11 3.57
C ILE A 94 19.40 3.69 2.53
N GLN A 95 20.65 3.47 2.95
CA GLN A 95 21.72 2.94 2.10
C GLN A 95 21.34 1.61 1.45
N TYR A 96 20.63 0.73 2.18
CA TYR A 96 20.17 -0.56 1.64
C TYR A 96 19.23 -0.35 0.44
N VAL A 97 18.41 0.70 0.49
CA VAL A 97 17.49 1.07 -0.59
C VAL A 97 18.25 1.71 -1.75
N SER A 98 19.18 2.64 -1.49
CA SER A 98 19.94 3.31 -2.56
C SER A 98 20.85 2.34 -3.32
N SER A 99 21.44 1.35 -2.65
CA SER A 99 22.25 0.31 -3.30
C SER A 99 21.41 -0.60 -4.21
N HIS A 100 20.21 -0.99 -3.77
CA HIS A 100 19.28 -1.74 -4.63
C HIS A 100 18.79 -0.90 -5.82
N PHE A 101 18.48 0.38 -5.57
CA PHE A 101 18.09 1.33 -6.61
C PHE A 101 19.17 1.49 -7.69
N ASP A 102 20.45 1.57 -7.30
CA ASP A 102 21.58 1.66 -8.23
C ASP A 102 21.67 0.44 -9.16
N THR A 103 21.38 -0.75 -8.64
CA THR A 103 21.33 -1.97 -9.48
C THR A 103 20.21 -1.88 -10.51
N LEU A 104 19.01 -1.48 -10.09
CA LEU A 104 17.84 -1.39 -10.98
C LEU A 104 17.98 -0.28 -12.03
N ILE A 105 18.54 0.88 -11.65
CA ILE A 105 18.67 2.01 -12.57
C ILE A 105 19.72 1.73 -13.65
N ARG A 106 20.85 1.09 -13.29
CA ARG A 106 21.88 0.69 -14.27
C ARG A 106 21.37 -0.35 -15.25
N TRP A 107 20.57 -1.29 -14.76
CA TRP A 107 19.93 -2.30 -15.62
C TRP A 107 19.03 -1.65 -16.68
N ARG A 108 18.35 -0.55 -16.35
CA ARG A 108 17.37 0.11 -17.23
C ARG A 108 17.96 1.20 -18.13
N TYR A 109 18.90 1.97 -17.61
CA TYR A 109 19.39 3.20 -18.26
C TYR A 109 20.91 3.23 -18.43
N GLY A 110 21.60 2.13 -18.17
CA GLY A 110 23.07 2.06 -18.22
C GLY A 110 23.72 3.06 -17.26
N ASP A 111 24.82 3.68 -17.71
CA ASP A 111 25.58 4.66 -16.92
C ASP A 111 25.07 6.10 -17.04
N THR A 112 23.84 6.30 -17.54
CA THR A 112 23.21 7.63 -17.66
C THR A 112 23.12 8.36 -16.31
N TYR A 113 22.97 7.60 -15.22
CA TYR A 113 22.78 8.15 -13.87
C TYR A 113 23.89 7.71 -12.92
N THR A 114 24.38 8.66 -12.11
CA THR A 114 25.38 8.40 -11.06
C THR A 114 24.74 8.55 -9.69
N ILE A 115 24.72 7.48 -8.90
CA ILE A 115 24.15 7.48 -7.55
C ILE A 115 25.16 7.99 -6.52
N PHE A 116 24.75 9.01 -5.76
CA PHE A 116 25.44 9.50 -4.58
C PHE A 116 24.70 8.96 -3.33
N PRO A 117 25.33 8.07 -2.54
CA PRO A 117 24.69 7.44 -1.39
C PRO A 117 24.32 8.46 -0.29
N PRO A 118 23.38 8.10 0.60
CA PRO A 118 23.11 8.86 1.82
C PRO A 118 24.36 8.91 2.73
N GLU A 119 24.64 10.07 3.32
CA GLU A 119 25.66 10.13 4.37
C GLU A 119 25.08 9.60 5.68
N VAL A 120 25.80 8.68 6.31
CA VAL A 120 25.36 8.01 7.55
C VAL A 120 25.63 8.89 8.78
N ILE A 121 26.54 9.85 8.68
CA ILE A 121 27.10 10.58 9.83
C ILE A 121 27.43 12.02 9.43
N ASP A 122 26.44 12.89 9.37
CA ASP A 122 26.72 14.33 9.48
C ASP A 122 25.72 14.93 10.47
N SER A 123 26.20 15.20 11.69
CA SER A 123 25.43 15.87 12.74
C SER A 123 24.91 17.25 12.32
N HIS A 124 25.40 17.81 11.20
CA HIS A 124 25.02 19.11 10.68
C HIS A 124 24.36 19.08 9.29
N MET A 125 24.30 17.92 8.62
CA MET A 125 23.69 17.71 7.29
C MET A 125 24.15 18.67 6.18
N LYS A 126 25.19 19.48 6.42
CA LYS A 126 25.70 20.48 5.47
C LYS A 126 26.34 19.79 4.28
N HIS A 127 27.04 18.67 4.49
CA HIS A 127 27.75 17.97 3.42
C HIS A 127 26.78 17.34 2.40
N THR A 128 25.65 16.81 2.85
CA THR A 128 24.66 16.15 1.98
C THR A 128 24.03 17.13 0.99
N LEU A 129 23.63 18.32 1.46
CA LEU A 129 23.01 19.34 0.61
C LEU A 129 24.05 20.10 -0.22
N GLU A 130 25.28 20.26 0.27
CA GLU A 130 26.40 20.76 -0.53
C GLU A 130 26.66 19.89 -1.75
N VAL A 131 26.67 18.55 -1.60
CA VAL A 131 26.80 17.61 -2.71
C VAL A 131 25.63 17.75 -3.68
N ALA A 132 24.40 17.92 -3.15
CA ALA A 132 23.19 18.09 -3.95
C ALA A 132 23.12 19.44 -4.69
N SER A 133 23.97 20.41 -4.34
CA SER A 133 24.03 21.70 -5.02
C SER A 133 24.53 21.54 -6.47
N HIS A 134 23.98 22.34 -7.38
CA HIS A 134 24.24 22.23 -8.83
C HIS A 134 25.73 22.30 -9.22
N LYS A 135 26.58 22.85 -8.34
CA LYS A 135 28.02 22.99 -8.56
C LYS A 135 28.82 21.72 -8.28
N ARG A 136 28.27 20.78 -7.50
CA ARG A 136 28.95 19.53 -7.12
C ARG A 136 28.32 18.30 -7.73
N MET A 137 27.00 18.31 -7.97
CA MET A 137 26.33 17.21 -8.65
C MET A 137 26.36 17.44 -10.17
N PRO A 138 26.91 16.50 -10.97
CA PRO A 138 26.82 16.60 -12.43
C PRO A 138 25.38 16.35 -12.92
N PRO A 139 25.03 16.73 -14.17
CA PRO A 139 23.85 16.20 -14.83
C PRO A 139 23.85 14.66 -14.78
N GLY A 140 22.68 14.05 -14.56
CA GLY A 140 22.53 12.62 -14.29
C GLY A 140 22.84 12.20 -12.85
N GLY A 141 23.29 13.13 -12.00
CA GLY A 141 23.55 12.84 -10.59
C GLY A 141 22.27 12.66 -9.77
N ILE A 142 22.21 11.59 -8.96
CA ILE A 142 21.10 11.28 -8.06
C ILE A 142 21.62 11.19 -6.63
N LYS A 143 21.22 12.13 -5.76
CA LYS A 143 21.55 12.11 -4.33
C LYS A 143 20.41 11.52 -3.52
N PHE A 144 20.69 10.46 -2.77
CA PHE A 144 19.79 9.98 -1.72
C PHE A 144 20.01 10.77 -0.43
N LEU A 145 18.94 11.31 0.13
CA LEU A 145 18.98 11.85 1.50
C LEU A 145 18.92 10.72 2.52
N PRO A 146 19.48 10.91 3.73
CA PRO A 146 19.23 10.00 4.85
C PRO A 146 17.74 9.81 5.12
N ASN A 147 17.40 8.75 5.84
CA ASN A 147 16.01 8.43 6.16
C ASN A 147 15.31 9.64 6.81
N LEU A 148 14.29 10.16 6.11
CA LEU A 148 13.63 11.41 6.48
C LEU A 148 12.98 11.35 7.87
N ARG A 149 12.72 10.18 8.46
CA ARG A 149 12.22 10.10 9.84
C ARG A 149 13.30 10.44 10.87
N TYR A 150 14.57 10.11 10.64
CA TYR A 150 15.65 10.62 11.49
C TYR A 150 15.71 12.15 11.45
N LEU A 151 15.49 12.72 10.25
CA LEU A 151 15.64 14.15 10.01
C LEU A 151 14.41 14.98 10.39
N LEU A 152 13.19 14.47 10.19
CA LEU A 152 11.97 15.29 10.14
C LEU A 152 10.79 14.74 10.96
N ASP A 153 10.96 13.66 11.73
CA ASP A 153 9.85 13.06 12.51
C ASP A 153 9.30 14.04 13.58
N PRO A 154 8.00 14.39 13.57
CA PRO A 154 7.40 15.32 14.52
C PRO A 154 7.70 15.04 16.00
N ALA A 155 7.97 13.80 16.38
CA ALA A 155 8.35 13.42 17.75
C ALA A 155 9.70 14.02 18.21
N ASN A 156 10.48 14.60 17.31
CA ASN A 156 11.75 15.25 17.61
C ASN A 156 11.69 16.74 17.17
N PRO A 157 11.56 17.69 18.12
CA PRO A 157 11.24 19.09 17.83
C PRO A 157 12.46 19.97 17.45
N ASP A 158 13.59 19.38 17.03
CA ASP A 158 14.84 20.12 16.75
C ASP A 158 14.68 21.27 15.71
N ALA A 159 15.23 22.44 16.05
CA ALA A 159 15.29 23.65 15.23
C ALA A 159 16.14 23.46 13.96
N ASN A 160 17.17 22.59 13.99
CA ASN A 160 18.02 22.27 12.83
C ASN A 160 17.21 21.78 11.61
N ARG A 161 16.00 21.27 11.86
CA ARG A 161 15.11 20.72 10.84
C ARG A 161 14.44 21.78 9.98
N LYS A 162 14.19 22.98 10.53
CA LYS A 162 13.68 24.09 9.72
C LYS A 162 14.77 24.59 8.77
N ALA A 163 15.97 24.81 9.30
CA ALA A 163 17.14 25.19 8.52
C ALA A 163 17.42 24.19 7.38
N PHE A 164 17.34 22.88 7.66
CA PHE A 164 17.46 21.84 6.64
C PHE A 164 16.40 21.95 5.53
N ILE A 165 15.12 22.19 5.87
CA ILE A 165 14.05 22.37 4.88
C ILE A 165 14.27 23.63 4.05
N ASP A 166 14.69 24.72 4.68
CA ASP A 166 14.96 25.99 4.00
C ASP A 166 16.14 25.85 3.02
N GLU A 167 17.20 25.15 3.42
CA GLU A 167 18.35 24.84 2.56
C GLU A 167 17.97 23.88 1.42
N LEU A 168 17.22 22.82 1.71
CA LEU A 168 16.71 21.89 0.69
C LEU A 168 15.80 22.62 -0.32
N ALA A 169 14.97 23.54 0.15
CA ALA A 169 14.15 24.39 -0.71
C ALA A 169 15.02 25.32 -1.57
N SER A 170 16.16 25.81 -1.05
CA SER A 170 17.10 26.66 -1.79
C SER A 170 17.78 25.91 -2.95
N VAL A 171 18.28 24.69 -2.71
CA VAL A 171 19.01 23.91 -3.73
C VAL A 171 18.12 23.21 -4.75
N SER A 172 16.82 23.04 -4.46
CA SER A 172 15.88 22.38 -5.37
C SER A 172 15.15 23.40 -6.24
N ASP A 173 15.00 23.16 -7.53
CA ASP A 173 14.22 23.99 -8.46
C ASP A 173 12.78 23.47 -8.63
N VAL A 174 12.60 22.15 -8.51
CA VAL A 174 11.32 21.47 -8.72
C VAL A 174 11.06 20.51 -7.56
N TYR A 175 9.84 20.50 -7.04
CA TYR A 175 9.36 19.51 -6.07
C TYR A 175 8.35 18.58 -6.74
N ILE A 176 8.55 17.27 -6.57
CA ILE A 176 7.64 16.23 -7.05
C ILE A 176 7.24 15.33 -5.88
N ASN A 177 5.95 15.27 -5.56
CA ASN A 177 5.44 14.32 -4.54
C ASN A 177 4.92 13.03 -5.18
N CYS A 178 5.60 11.91 -4.90
CA CYS A 178 5.20 10.57 -5.32
C CYS A 178 4.67 9.71 -4.16
N ALA A 179 4.63 10.24 -2.93
CA ALA A 179 4.40 9.46 -1.72
C ALA A 179 2.94 9.51 -1.26
N PHE A 180 2.02 8.89 -2.02
CA PHE A 180 0.60 8.79 -1.64
C PHE A 180 0.43 8.19 -0.24
N GLY A 181 1.15 7.10 0.07
CA GLY A 181 1.13 6.45 1.40
C GLY A 181 1.56 7.33 2.57
N CYS A 182 2.27 8.44 2.31
CA CYS A 182 2.66 9.42 3.33
C CYS A 182 1.71 10.62 3.42
N SER A 183 0.81 10.80 2.45
CA SER A 183 0.05 12.03 2.28
C SER A 183 -1.13 12.17 3.26
N HIS A 184 -1.47 11.11 3.99
CA HIS A 184 -2.39 11.16 5.13
C HIS A 184 -1.78 11.84 6.37
N ARG A 185 -0.46 12.10 6.37
CA ARG A 185 0.25 12.72 7.50
C ARG A 185 0.81 14.08 7.13
N VAL A 186 0.68 15.00 8.07
CA VAL A 186 1.34 16.30 7.98
C VAL A 186 2.79 16.16 8.45
N THR A 187 3.72 16.08 7.50
CA THR A 187 5.17 16.04 7.77
C THR A 187 5.88 17.19 7.06
N LYS A 188 7.06 17.59 7.55
CA LYS A 188 7.81 18.72 6.98
C LYS A 188 8.13 18.54 5.48
N SER A 189 8.45 17.32 5.03
CA SER A 189 8.74 17.05 3.61
C SER A 189 7.51 16.96 2.70
N ILE A 190 6.32 16.79 3.26
CA ILE A 190 5.04 16.74 2.52
C ILE A 190 4.34 18.11 2.52
N LYS A 191 4.41 18.85 3.63
CA LYS A 191 3.71 20.14 3.78
C LYS A 191 4.65 21.33 3.69
N MET A 192 5.67 21.39 4.54
CA MET A 192 6.49 22.59 4.72
C MET A 192 7.44 22.84 3.52
N LEU A 193 8.13 21.82 3.02
CA LEU A 193 9.04 21.96 1.88
C LEU A 193 8.36 22.53 0.62
N PRO A 194 7.24 21.97 0.12
CA PRO A 194 6.58 22.54 -1.06
C PRO A 194 6.03 23.95 -0.79
N GLN A 195 5.59 24.27 0.43
CA GLN A 195 5.21 25.65 0.80
C GLN A 195 6.40 26.62 0.70
N CYS A 196 7.56 26.25 1.25
CA CYS A 196 8.79 27.06 1.14
C CYS A 196 9.21 27.25 -0.33
N MET A 197 9.15 26.20 -1.14
CA MET A 197 9.49 26.27 -2.56
C MET A 197 8.52 27.16 -3.34
N ARG A 198 7.22 27.11 -3.06
CA ARG A 198 6.25 28.01 -3.71
C ARG A 198 6.37 29.46 -3.28
N ALA A 199 6.71 29.73 -2.02
CA ALA A 199 7.06 31.08 -1.58
C ALA A 199 8.25 31.66 -2.38
N GLN A 200 9.15 30.79 -2.86
CA GLN A 200 10.27 31.13 -3.75
C GLN A 200 9.90 31.10 -5.26
N LYS A 201 8.61 30.99 -5.61
CA LYS A 201 8.09 30.88 -6.99
C LYS A 201 8.61 29.66 -7.77
N LYS A 202 8.99 28.59 -7.07
CA LYS A 202 9.48 27.35 -7.68
C LYS A 202 8.35 26.42 -8.06
N LEU A 203 8.64 25.45 -8.93
CA LEU A 203 7.66 24.51 -9.42
C LEU A 203 7.41 23.41 -8.39
N VAL A 204 6.14 23.11 -8.13
CA VAL A 204 5.69 22.07 -7.21
C VAL A 204 4.59 21.30 -7.91
N VAL A 205 4.73 19.98 -8.04
CA VAL A 205 3.76 19.13 -8.74
C VAL A 205 3.59 17.77 -8.06
N ALA A 206 2.51 17.09 -8.39
CA ALA A 206 2.35 15.66 -8.11
C ALA A 206 3.17 14.83 -9.10
N GLY A 207 3.80 13.77 -8.59
CA GLY A 207 4.36 12.73 -9.43
C GLY A 207 3.27 11.82 -10.00
N VAL A 208 3.61 11.11 -11.09
CA VAL A 208 2.68 10.21 -11.80
C VAL A 208 2.03 9.20 -10.86
N LEU A 209 2.79 8.60 -9.95
CA LEU A 209 2.27 7.60 -9.00
C LEU A 209 1.19 8.16 -8.07
N LEU A 210 1.44 9.33 -7.48
CA LEU A 210 0.50 9.94 -6.53
C LEU A 210 -0.78 10.35 -7.26
N HIS A 211 -0.63 10.93 -8.45
CA HIS A 211 -1.75 11.32 -9.29
C HIS A 211 -2.61 10.12 -9.71
N GLN A 212 -1.98 9.02 -10.13
CA GLN A 212 -2.68 7.77 -10.49
C GLN A 212 -3.39 7.13 -9.30
N GLU A 213 -2.76 7.08 -8.12
CA GLU A 213 -3.39 6.54 -6.90
C GLU A 213 -4.67 7.32 -6.55
N ILE A 214 -4.62 8.66 -6.58
CA ILE A 214 -5.78 9.52 -6.32
C ILE A 214 -6.88 9.29 -7.37
N LYS A 215 -6.53 9.28 -8.67
CA LYS A 215 -7.50 9.06 -9.75
C LYS A 215 -8.19 7.70 -9.63
N LYS A 216 -7.43 6.63 -9.43
CA LYS A 216 -7.96 5.27 -9.33
C LYS A 216 -8.82 5.09 -8.08
N MET A 217 -8.41 5.66 -6.95
CA MET A 217 -9.18 5.59 -5.71
C MET A 217 -10.47 6.41 -5.78
N GLY A 218 -10.42 7.61 -6.37
CA GLY A 218 -11.58 8.47 -6.61
C GLY A 218 -12.62 7.80 -7.52
N ASN A 219 -12.17 7.29 -8.67
CA ASN A 219 -13.02 6.52 -9.59
C ASN A 219 -13.69 5.33 -8.90
N PHE A 220 -12.93 4.57 -8.11
CA PHE A 220 -13.48 3.45 -7.35
C PHE A 220 -14.51 3.92 -6.32
N GLY A 221 -14.17 4.93 -5.51
CA GLY A 221 -15.09 5.50 -4.52
C GLY A 221 -16.39 5.98 -5.16
N ARG A 222 -16.33 6.62 -6.33
CA ARG A 222 -17.51 7.07 -7.07
C ARG A 222 -18.42 5.91 -7.47
N ARG A 223 -17.82 4.82 -7.96
CA ARG A 223 -18.57 3.59 -8.29
C ARG A 223 -19.27 3.01 -7.06
N VAL A 224 -18.62 3.06 -5.90
CA VAL A 224 -19.22 2.63 -4.62
C VAL A 224 -20.40 3.53 -4.23
N ILE A 225 -20.28 4.85 -4.38
CA ILE A 225 -21.39 5.79 -4.09
C ILE A 225 -22.57 5.57 -5.03
N ASN A 226 -22.31 5.38 -6.32
CA ASN A 226 -23.38 5.22 -7.32
C ASN A 226 -24.09 3.86 -7.19
N HIS A 227 -23.36 2.80 -6.84
CA HIS A 227 -23.88 1.43 -6.75
C HIS A 227 -23.38 0.71 -5.48
N PRO A 228 -23.77 1.17 -4.27
CA PRO A 228 -23.26 0.60 -3.02
C PRO A 228 -23.70 -0.86 -2.86
N GLY A 229 -24.95 -1.19 -3.21
CA GLY A 229 -25.48 -2.56 -3.20
C GLY A 229 -24.83 -3.53 -4.21
N LYS A 230 -23.91 -3.06 -5.06
CA LYS A 230 -23.07 -3.91 -5.94
C LYS A 230 -21.60 -3.94 -5.50
N THR A 231 -21.32 -3.48 -4.28
CA THR A 231 -19.96 -3.40 -3.72
C THR A 231 -19.76 -4.45 -2.64
N VAL A 232 -18.67 -5.20 -2.73
CA VAL A 232 -18.20 -6.11 -1.69
C VAL A 232 -16.88 -5.61 -1.12
N VAL A 233 -16.75 -5.64 0.20
CA VAL A 233 -15.51 -5.28 0.90
C VAL A 233 -14.90 -6.55 1.48
N ILE A 234 -13.59 -6.72 1.30
CA ILE A 234 -12.80 -7.81 1.88
C ILE A 234 -11.84 -7.17 2.88
N ALA A 235 -11.98 -7.50 4.16
CA ALA A 235 -11.13 -6.97 5.22
C ALA A 235 -10.37 -8.10 5.91
N GLY A 236 -9.05 -7.98 5.94
CA GLY A 236 -8.15 -8.92 6.59
C GLY A 236 -7.11 -8.23 7.46
N GLY A 237 -6.10 -8.98 7.90
CA GLY A 237 -5.04 -8.52 8.78
C GLY A 237 -5.26 -8.88 10.23
N ALA A 238 -4.51 -8.22 11.12
CA ALA A 238 -4.41 -8.62 12.52
C ALA A 238 -5.30 -7.82 13.49
N LYS A 239 -5.70 -6.59 13.13
CA LYS A 239 -6.38 -5.66 14.03
C LYS A 239 -7.59 -5.02 13.36
N VAL A 240 -8.69 -4.96 14.10
CA VAL A 240 -9.94 -4.28 13.72
C VAL A 240 -9.77 -2.76 13.88
N SER A 241 -9.07 -2.31 14.92
CA SER A 241 -8.81 -0.90 15.22
C SER A 241 -8.13 -0.13 14.08
N ASP A 242 -7.27 -0.80 13.31
CA ASP A 242 -6.62 -0.20 12.13
C ASP A 242 -7.60 0.08 10.97
N LYS A 243 -8.80 -0.51 10.99
CA LYS A 243 -9.81 -0.42 9.91
C LYS A 243 -11.20 0.02 10.39
N ILE A 244 -11.34 0.35 11.67
CA ILE A 244 -12.65 0.58 12.28
C ILE A 244 -13.45 1.68 11.56
N ASN A 245 -12.81 2.81 11.26
CA ASN A 245 -13.51 3.95 10.66
C ASN A 245 -13.98 3.66 9.24
N ILE A 246 -13.11 3.08 8.41
CA ILE A 246 -13.46 2.72 7.03
C ILE A 246 -14.51 1.61 6.98
N LEU A 247 -14.47 0.63 7.89
CA LEU A 247 -15.50 -0.40 7.99
C LEU A 247 -16.86 0.19 8.36
N LYS A 248 -16.90 1.07 9.38
CA LYS A 248 -18.12 1.83 9.73
C LYS A 248 -18.62 2.63 8.54
N GLN A 249 -17.72 3.30 7.81
CA GLN A 249 -18.10 4.09 6.64
C GLN A 249 -18.70 3.22 5.52
N PHE A 250 -18.12 2.05 5.21
CA PHE A 250 -18.70 1.12 4.23
C PHE A 250 -20.08 0.62 4.67
N VAL A 251 -20.28 0.33 5.95
CA VAL A 251 -21.60 -0.04 6.47
C VAL A 251 -22.59 1.12 6.31
N HIS A 252 -22.20 2.35 6.66
CA HIS A 252 -23.04 3.54 6.47
C HIS A 252 -23.37 3.80 5.00
N THR A 253 -22.43 3.53 4.10
CA THR A 253 -22.61 3.65 2.65
C THR A 253 -23.60 2.60 2.09
N GLY A 254 -23.88 1.54 2.86
CA GLY A 254 -24.83 0.50 2.45
C GLY A 254 -24.24 -0.47 1.44
N VAL A 255 -22.96 -0.84 1.59
CA VAL A 255 -22.35 -1.87 0.74
C VAL A 255 -23.10 -3.19 0.86
N LYS A 256 -23.06 -4.02 -0.18
CA LYS A 256 -23.76 -5.31 -0.20
C LYS A 256 -23.32 -6.23 0.93
N ALA A 257 -22.01 -6.43 1.04
CA ALA A 257 -21.43 -7.33 2.02
C ALA A 257 -19.99 -6.94 2.39
N ILE A 258 -19.59 -7.30 3.60
CA ILE A 258 -18.21 -7.23 4.07
C ILE A 258 -17.77 -8.63 4.48
N PHE A 259 -16.78 -9.16 3.76
CA PHE A 259 -16.11 -10.42 4.06
C PHE A 259 -14.93 -10.16 5.00
N ILE A 260 -14.96 -10.73 6.20
CA ILE A 260 -13.93 -10.57 7.23
C ILE A 260 -13.08 -11.83 7.31
N GLY A 261 -11.77 -11.73 7.07
CA GLY A 261 -10.82 -12.84 7.23
C GLY A 261 -9.55 -12.44 7.98
N GLY A 262 -8.48 -13.23 7.82
CA GLY A 262 -7.22 -13.01 8.53
C GLY A 262 -7.35 -13.25 10.05
N LYS A 263 -6.35 -12.79 10.82
CA LYS A 263 -6.34 -12.95 12.28
C LYS A 263 -7.46 -12.14 12.97
N MET A 264 -7.89 -11.02 12.38
CA MET A 264 -8.93 -10.17 12.94
C MET A 264 -10.32 -10.84 12.99
N VAL A 265 -10.57 -11.87 12.17
CA VAL A 265 -11.84 -12.59 12.19
C VAL A 265 -12.13 -13.22 13.55
N ASN A 266 -11.10 -13.62 14.29
CA ASN A 266 -11.23 -14.15 15.65
C ASN A 266 -11.96 -13.17 16.57
N ALA A 267 -11.71 -11.86 16.44
CA ALA A 267 -12.39 -10.85 17.25
C ALA A 267 -13.90 -10.79 16.95
N PHE A 268 -14.30 -10.96 15.68
CA PHE A 268 -15.71 -11.01 15.27
C PHE A 268 -16.39 -12.31 15.71
N LEU A 269 -15.71 -13.45 15.62
CA LEU A 269 -16.24 -14.73 16.07
C LEU A 269 -16.46 -14.73 17.59
N LEU A 270 -15.52 -14.17 18.36
CA LEU A 270 -15.68 -13.96 19.80
C LEU A 270 -16.84 -13.01 20.09
N ALA A 271 -16.89 -11.84 19.45
CA ALA A 271 -17.98 -10.88 19.64
C ALA A 271 -19.36 -11.48 19.35
N LYS A 272 -19.48 -12.34 18.33
CA LYS A 272 -20.72 -13.08 18.02
C LYS A 272 -21.12 -14.06 19.13
N LYS A 273 -20.16 -14.81 19.69
CA LYS A 273 -20.42 -15.73 20.82
C LYS A 273 -20.90 -14.95 22.05
N GLU A 274 -20.28 -13.79 22.30
CA GLU A 274 -20.58 -12.94 23.46
C GLU A 274 -21.92 -12.20 23.39
N LYS A 275 -22.47 -11.96 22.19
CA LYS A 275 -23.83 -11.38 22.08
C LYS A 275 -24.91 -12.21 22.79
N SER A 276 -24.64 -13.48 23.06
CA SER A 276 -25.55 -14.37 23.79
C SER A 276 -25.33 -14.35 25.31
N ASN A 277 -24.27 -13.69 25.80
CA ASN A 277 -23.88 -13.65 27.20
C ASN A 277 -24.37 -12.38 27.91
N ILE A 278 -24.65 -12.49 29.22
CA ILE A 278 -25.12 -11.37 30.06
C ILE A 278 -23.97 -10.42 30.43
N LYS A 279 -22.72 -10.90 30.42
CA LYS A 279 -21.54 -10.15 30.85
C LYS A 279 -20.70 -9.72 29.64
N PRO A 280 -20.08 -8.52 29.67
CA PRO A 280 -19.16 -8.10 28.62
C PRO A 280 -17.90 -8.97 28.57
N PHE A 281 -17.38 -9.20 27.35
CA PHE A 281 -16.12 -9.90 27.12
C PHE A 281 -14.98 -9.30 27.93
N CYS A 282 -14.27 -10.13 28.69
CA CYS A 282 -13.19 -9.72 29.57
C CYS A 282 -11.91 -10.55 29.33
N LEU A 283 -10.88 -10.30 30.15
CA LEU A 283 -9.58 -10.96 30.01
C LEU A 283 -9.66 -12.48 30.24
N ASP A 284 -10.58 -12.92 31.09
CA ASP A 284 -10.76 -14.33 31.46
C ASP A 284 -11.45 -15.13 30.35
N ASP A 285 -12.10 -14.45 29.39
CA ASP A 285 -12.81 -15.06 28.27
C ASP A 285 -11.90 -15.29 27.04
N ILE A 286 -10.63 -14.87 27.10
CA ILE A 286 -9.69 -15.00 25.99
C ILE A 286 -9.29 -16.49 25.80
N PRO A 287 -9.51 -17.07 24.60
CA PRO A 287 -9.09 -18.45 24.33
C PRO A 287 -7.59 -18.65 24.44
N THR A 288 -7.17 -19.85 24.85
CA THR A 288 -5.76 -20.19 25.12
C THR A 288 -4.82 -19.88 23.96
N THR A 289 -5.23 -20.15 22.71
CA THR A 289 -4.35 -19.92 21.54
C THR A 289 -4.18 -18.44 21.19
N LEU A 290 -5.10 -17.58 21.63
CA LEU A 290 -5.07 -16.14 21.39
C LEU A 290 -4.46 -15.37 22.56
N GLN A 291 -4.29 -16.04 23.72
CA GLN A 291 -3.69 -15.47 24.90
C GLN A 291 -2.20 -15.22 24.68
N SER A 292 -1.76 -14.01 25.03
CA SER A 292 -0.36 -13.62 25.05
C SER A 292 0.15 -13.58 26.48
N SER A 293 1.45 -13.87 26.68
CA SER A 293 2.13 -13.61 27.95
C SER A 293 2.16 -12.12 28.32
N ASN A 294 1.99 -11.23 27.34
CA ASN A 294 1.90 -9.80 27.57
C ASN A 294 0.46 -9.37 27.86
N VAL A 295 0.22 -8.90 29.08
CA VAL A 295 -1.09 -8.41 29.54
C VAL A 295 -1.64 -7.28 28.65
N GLU A 296 -0.78 -6.40 28.11
CA GLU A 296 -1.22 -5.30 27.24
C GLU A 296 -1.74 -5.81 25.89
N SER A 297 -1.16 -6.90 25.36
CA SER A 297 -1.65 -7.57 24.16
C SER A 297 -3.05 -8.16 24.38
N ASN A 298 -3.29 -8.76 25.55
CA ASN A 298 -4.59 -9.32 25.92
C ASN A 298 -5.64 -8.22 26.09
N LYS A 299 -5.30 -7.11 26.76
CA LYS A 299 -6.16 -5.92 26.84
C LYS A 299 -6.47 -5.34 25.46
N THR A 300 -5.49 -5.36 24.55
CA THR A 300 -5.70 -4.94 23.16
C THR A 300 -6.72 -5.86 22.50
N LEU A 301 -6.59 -7.18 22.61
CA LEU A 301 -7.56 -8.13 22.03
C LEU A 301 -8.98 -7.88 22.54
N VAL A 302 -9.18 -7.67 23.85
CA VAL A 302 -10.51 -7.31 24.40
C VAL A 302 -11.08 -6.07 23.69
N LYS A 303 -10.28 -5.02 23.51
CA LYS A 303 -10.70 -3.83 22.75
C LYS A 303 -11.08 -4.16 21.31
N GLU A 304 -10.31 -5.02 20.64
CA GLU A 304 -10.62 -5.46 19.27
C GLU A 304 -11.95 -6.22 19.20
N VAL A 305 -12.27 -7.07 20.19
CA VAL A 305 -13.55 -7.78 20.29
C VAL A 305 -14.72 -6.81 20.46
N LEU A 306 -14.57 -5.81 21.34
CA LEU A 306 -15.60 -4.78 21.54
C LEU A 306 -15.86 -3.98 20.26
N LEU A 307 -14.78 -3.56 19.57
CA LEU A 307 -14.89 -2.86 18.28
C LEU A 307 -15.54 -3.73 17.19
N ALA A 308 -15.26 -5.03 17.17
CA ALA A 308 -15.93 -5.97 16.27
C ALA A 308 -17.43 -6.08 16.58
N GLY A 309 -17.80 -6.08 17.87
CA GLY A 309 -19.19 -6.00 18.33
C GLY A 309 -19.93 -4.78 17.80
N GLU A 310 -19.31 -3.59 17.91
CA GLU A 310 -19.88 -2.35 17.37
C GLU A 310 -20.15 -2.42 15.85
N ILE A 311 -19.25 -3.05 15.09
CA ILE A 311 -19.45 -3.23 13.64
C ILE A 311 -20.57 -4.23 13.36
N LEU A 312 -20.66 -5.32 14.14
CA LEU A 312 -21.73 -6.32 14.01
C LEU A 312 -23.10 -5.68 14.24
N ASP A 313 -23.24 -4.85 15.27
CA ASP A 313 -24.47 -4.11 15.56
C ASP A 313 -24.81 -3.15 14.42
N LEU A 314 -23.85 -2.31 14.02
CA LEU A 314 -24.06 -1.34 12.96
C LEU A 314 -24.46 -2.00 11.62
N ALA A 315 -23.84 -3.13 11.28
CA ALA A 315 -24.14 -3.87 10.05
C ALA A 315 -25.54 -4.49 10.08
N GLN A 316 -25.95 -5.02 11.24
CA GLN A 316 -27.30 -5.52 11.45
C GLN A 316 -28.34 -4.40 11.29
N ASP A 317 -28.11 -3.25 11.92
CA ASP A 317 -29.00 -2.09 11.86
C ASP A 317 -29.15 -1.50 10.45
N LYS A 318 -28.08 -1.56 9.65
CA LYS A 318 -28.05 -1.04 8.27
C LYS A 318 -28.35 -2.08 7.20
N GLY A 319 -28.59 -3.34 7.58
CA GLY A 319 -28.86 -4.42 6.64
C GLY A 319 -27.66 -4.79 5.75
N VAL A 320 -26.44 -4.49 6.19
CA VAL A 320 -25.21 -4.85 5.48
C VAL A 320 -24.77 -6.24 5.93
N GLU A 321 -24.52 -7.14 4.98
CA GLU A 321 -24.20 -8.52 5.31
C GLU A 321 -22.74 -8.69 5.72
N LEU A 322 -22.48 -9.18 6.94
CA LEU A 322 -21.15 -9.60 7.37
C LEU A 322 -20.94 -11.09 7.10
N LYS A 323 -20.00 -11.39 6.20
CA LYS A 323 -19.60 -12.76 5.82
C LYS A 323 -18.27 -13.14 6.47
N PHE A 324 -18.14 -14.42 6.80
CA PHE A 324 -16.96 -15.01 7.42
C PHE A 324 -16.53 -16.25 6.61
N PRO A 325 -15.26 -16.70 6.71
CA PRO A 325 -14.82 -17.93 6.08
C PRO A 325 -15.64 -19.14 6.52
N ASP A 326 -15.92 -20.03 5.57
CA ASP A 326 -16.65 -21.29 5.78
C ASP A 326 -15.74 -22.41 6.30
N ASP A 327 -14.44 -22.27 6.08
CA ASP A 327 -13.39 -23.18 6.50
C ASP A 327 -12.02 -22.48 6.57
N TYR A 328 -11.14 -23.07 7.38
CA TYR A 328 -9.84 -22.52 7.73
C TYR A 328 -8.78 -23.59 7.60
N LYS A 329 -7.56 -23.19 7.20
CA LYS A 329 -6.36 -24.00 7.41
C LYS A 329 -5.93 -23.84 8.86
N CYS A 330 -6.01 -24.94 9.60
CA CYS A 330 -5.78 -25.00 11.04
C CYS A 330 -4.54 -25.82 11.38
N VAL A 331 -3.90 -25.46 12.49
CA VAL A 331 -2.78 -26.19 13.10
C VAL A 331 -2.94 -26.26 14.61
N ASP A 332 -2.44 -27.33 15.23
CA ASP A 332 -2.39 -27.45 16.69
C ASP A 332 -1.30 -26.54 17.30
N GLU A 333 -0.19 -26.39 16.58
CA GLU A 333 0.94 -25.53 16.99
C GLU A 333 1.27 -24.56 15.87
N PHE A 334 1.51 -23.29 16.22
CA PHE A 334 1.77 -22.22 15.25
C PHE A 334 2.85 -22.60 14.22
N LYS A 335 3.95 -23.24 14.64
CA LYS A 335 5.06 -23.59 13.76
C LYS A 335 4.88 -24.92 13.00
N SER A 336 3.73 -25.58 13.12
CA SER A 336 3.49 -26.87 12.47
C SER A 336 3.69 -26.77 10.95
N PRO A 337 4.39 -27.73 10.32
CA PRO A 337 4.55 -27.76 8.87
C PRO A 337 3.30 -28.27 8.14
N LYS A 338 2.40 -28.98 8.84
CA LYS A 338 1.19 -29.55 8.26
C LYS A 338 -0.04 -28.90 8.85
N TYR A 339 -1.03 -28.65 8.00
CA TYR A 339 -2.34 -28.15 8.41
C TYR A 339 -3.44 -29.16 8.08
N PHE A 340 -4.57 -29.01 8.74
CA PHE A 340 -5.83 -29.64 8.40
C PHE A 340 -6.89 -28.56 8.12
N VAL A 341 -8.00 -28.95 7.50
CA VAL A 341 -9.08 -28.01 7.17
C VAL A 341 -10.29 -28.25 8.08
N LYS A 342 -10.80 -27.18 8.70
CA LYS A 342 -12.01 -27.22 9.55
C LYS A 342 -12.92 -26.03 9.30
N SER A 343 -14.24 -26.26 9.40
CA SER A 343 -15.25 -25.21 9.34
C SER A 343 -15.46 -24.47 10.66
N ASP A 344 -15.28 -25.14 11.79
CA ASP A 344 -15.44 -24.55 13.12
C ASP A 344 -14.22 -24.92 13.97
N PRO A 345 -13.15 -24.10 13.93
CA PRO A 345 -11.95 -24.35 14.72
C PRO A 345 -12.17 -24.10 16.22
N ASP A 346 -11.59 -24.97 17.06
CA ASP A 346 -11.58 -24.76 18.50
C ASP A 346 -10.47 -23.76 18.86
N LEU A 347 -10.83 -22.48 19.07
CA LEU A 347 -9.88 -21.41 19.40
C LEU A 347 -9.10 -21.65 20.72
N ASN A 348 -9.45 -22.66 21.53
CA ASN A 348 -8.64 -23.05 22.69
C ASN A 348 -7.51 -24.03 22.34
N LYS A 349 -7.55 -24.66 21.17
CA LYS A 349 -6.61 -25.71 20.76
C LYS A 349 -5.93 -25.43 19.42
N GLU A 350 -6.59 -24.72 18.53
CA GLU A 350 -6.23 -24.65 17.12
C GLU A 350 -5.97 -23.20 16.69
N PHE A 351 -4.89 -23.01 15.95
CA PHE A 351 -4.60 -21.75 15.27
C PHE A 351 -5.14 -21.81 13.85
N GLN A 352 -5.95 -20.82 13.46
CA GLN A 352 -6.34 -20.59 12.07
C GLN A 352 -5.33 -19.68 11.38
N LEU A 353 -4.69 -20.19 10.34
CA LEU A 353 -3.58 -19.51 9.67
C LEU A 353 -3.90 -19.05 8.25
N ASP A 354 -4.93 -19.57 7.58
CA ASP A 354 -5.37 -19.12 6.26
C ASP A 354 -6.79 -19.60 5.93
N LEU A 355 -7.33 -19.19 4.79
CA LEU A 355 -8.62 -19.66 4.27
C LEU A 355 -8.53 -21.10 3.76
N GLY A 356 -9.61 -21.87 3.99
CA GLY A 356 -9.78 -23.17 3.37
C GLY A 356 -10.40 -23.12 1.97
N PRO A 357 -10.39 -24.25 1.23
CA PRO A 357 -10.87 -24.33 -0.14
C PRO A 357 -12.37 -24.06 -0.28
N LYS A 358 -13.20 -24.46 0.70
CA LYS A 358 -14.65 -24.26 0.63
C LYS A 358 -15.01 -22.77 0.65
N THR A 359 -14.25 -21.98 1.41
CA THR A 359 -14.39 -20.52 1.47
C THR A 359 -14.15 -19.89 0.10
N ILE A 360 -13.10 -20.31 -0.61
CA ILE A 360 -12.78 -19.77 -1.96
C ILE A 360 -13.89 -20.12 -2.96
N GLU A 361 -14.38 -21.36 -2.91
CA GLU A 361 -15.48 -21.82 -3.76
C GLU A 361 -16.78 -21.06 -3.49
N ASN A 362 -17.14 -20.88 -2.22
CA ASN A 362 -18.33 -20.16 -1.81
C ASN A 362 -18.24 -18.65 -2.10
N PHE A 363 -17.06 -18.05 -1.96
CA PHE A 363 -16.83 -16.66 -2.35
C PHE A 363 -17.16 -16.48 -3.84
N ARG A 364 -16.74 -17.42 -4.69
CA ARG A 364 -17.08 -17.40 -6.12
C ARG A 364 -18.59 -17.53 -6.36
N LYS A 365 -19.21 -18.56 -5.79
CA LYS A 365 -20.57 -18.98 -6.13
C LYS A 365 -21.65 -18.10 -5.50
N SER A 366 -21.36 -17.52 -4.34
CA SER A 366 -22.36 -16.80 -3.55
C SER A 366 -22.07 -15.30 -3.52
N ILE A 367 -20.83 -14.92 -3.18
CA ILE A 367 -20.53 -13.50 -2.97
C ILE A 367 -20.47 -12.76 -4.31
N LEU A 368 -19.77 -13.31 -5.31
CA LEU A 368 -19.60 -12.67 -6.62
C LEU A 368 -20.74 -12.89 -7.62
N ALA A 369 -21.46 -14.01 -7.55
CA ALA A 369 -22.48 -14.36 -8.56
C ALA A 369 -23.66 -13.37 -8.62
N ASP A 370 -23.92 -12.70 -7.52
CA ASP A 370 -25.04 -11.79 -7.32
C ASP A 370 -24.72 -10.35 -7.78
N GLY A 371 -24.28 -10.20 -9.04
CA GLY A 371 -24.14 -8.90 -9.72
C GLY A 371 -23.16 -7.90 -9.09
N VAL A 372 -22.11 -8.39 -8.43
CA VAL A 372 -21.06 -7.54 -7.85
C VAL A 372 -20.27 -6.86 -8.97
N GLU A 373 -20.07 -5.56 -8.83
CA GLU A 373 -19.31 -4.73 -9.78
C GLU A 373 -18.06 -4.12 -9.17
N ASN A 374 -18.01 -4.01 -7.83
CA ASN A 374 -16.92 -3.33 -7.12
C ASN A 374 -16.43 -4.21 -5.98
N VAL A 375 -15.12 -4.45 -5.91
CA VAL A 375 -14.47 -5.13 -4.80
C VAL A 375 -13.36 -4.28 -4.21
N PHE A 376 -13.47 -3.94 -2.93
CA PHE A 376 -12.37 -3.34 -2.18
C PHE A 376 -11.75 -4.39 -1.26
N TRP A 377 -10.45 -4.66 -1.40
CA TRP A 377 -9.75 -5.59 -0.51
C TRP A 377 -8.64 -4.90 0.28
N ASN A 378 -8.68 -4.97 1.60
CA ASN A 378 -7.63 -4.46 2.45
C ASN A 378 -7.24 -5.41 3.59
N GLY A 379 -6.00 -5.89 3.55
CA GLY A 379 -5.38 -6.74 4.56
C GLY A 379 -5.30 -8.22 4.18
N PRO A 380 -4.27 -8.95 4.64
CA PRO A 380 -4.05 -10.36 4.32
C PRO A 380 -5.12 -11.25 4.97
N LEU A 381 -5.54 -12.33 4.29
CA LEU A 381 -6.54 -13.27 4.82
C LEU A 381 -5.90 -14.51 5.47
N GLY A 382 -4.58 -14.66 5.32
CA GLY A 382 -3.76 -15.67 5.99
C GLY A 382 -2.42 -15.13 6.48
N ALA A 383 -1.67 -15.97 7.19
CA ALA A 383 -0.35 -15.72 7.75
C ALA A 383 0.73 -15.76 6.65
N TYR A 384 0.69 -14.79 5.74
CA TYR A 384 1.58 -14.76 4.59
C TYR A 384 3.07 -14.60 4.97
N ASP A 385 3.37 -14.06 6.13
CA ASP A 385 4.72 -13.88 6.67
C ASP A 385 5.15 -15.02 7.60
N HIS A 386 4.42 -16.14 7.58
CA HIS A 386 4.72 -17.27 8.45
C HIS A 386 6.15 -17.80 8.23
N PRO A 387 6.95 -17.96 9.30
CA PRO A 387 8.39 -18.18 9.18
C PRO A 387 8.77 -19.56 8.64
N THR A 388 7.88 -20.55 8.75
CA THR A 388 8.20 -21.95 8.43
C THR A 388 7.36 -22.55 7.30
N ASN A 389 6.28 -21.89 6.88
CA ASN A 389 5.39 -22.45 5.86
C ASN A 389 4.75 -21.33 5.02
N HIS A 390 5.07 -21.32 3.73
CA HIS A 390 4.55 -20.33 2.79
C HIS A 390 3.10 -20.62 2.32
N GLU A 391 2.58 -21.82 2.58
CA GLU A 391 1.23 -22.28 2.18
C GLU A 391 0.10 -21.54 2.94
N TYR A 392 0.43 -20.85 4.03
CA TYR A 392 -0.51 -19.98 4.77
C TYR A 392 -0.77 -18.62 4.12
N ALA A 393 -0.46 -18.50 2.82
CA ALA A 393 -0.88 -17.41 1.96
C ALA A 393 -1.74 -17.87 0.77
N GLU A 394 -1.88 -19.17 0.56
CA GLU A 394 -2.52 -19.73 -0.65
C GLU A 394 -3.98 -19.33 -0.77
N GLY A 395 -4.74 -19.33 0.33
CA GLY A 395 -6.15 -18.92 0.30
C GLY A 395 -6.30 -17.45 -0.12
N SER A 396 -5.44 -16.58 0.40
CA SER A 396 -5.36 -15.18 -0.04
C SER A 396 -4.97 -15.08 -1.53
N LEU A 397 -4.05 -15.92 -1.99
CA LEU A 397 -3.57 -15.96 -3.36
C LEU A 397 -4.64 -16.41 -4.35
N GLU A 398 -5.36 -17.47 -4.02
CA GLU A 398 -6.44 -18.02 -4.83
C GLU A 398 -7.58 -17.02 -4.97
N LEU A 399 -7.91 -16.31 -3.89
CA LEU A 399 -8.89 -15.23 -3.92
C LEU A 399 -8.44 -14.09 -4.84
N ALA A 400 -7.17 -13.69 -4.76
CA ALA A 400 -6.60 -12.67 -5.66
C ALA A 400 -6.69 -13.08 -7.14
N GLN A 401 -6.30 -14.32 -7.45
CA GLN A 401 -6.35 -14.89 -8.79
C GLN A 401 -7.78 -14.97 -9.32
N LEU A 402 -8.73 -15.28 -8.44
CA LEU A 402 -10.15 -15.29 -8.77
C LEU A 402 -10.63 -13.89 -9.12
N LEU A 403 -10.41 -12.89 -8.26
CA LEU A 403 -10.82 -11.50 -8.50
C LEU A 403 -10.21 -10.91 -9.76
N PHE A 404 -8.92 -11.14 -9.98
CA PHE A 404 -8.25 -10.69 -11.20
C PHE A 404 -8.80 -11.38 -12.44
N GLY A 405 -9.06 -12.69 -12.36
CA GLY A 405 -9.66 -13.43 -13.46
C GLY A 405 -11.05 -12.91 -13.85
N GLU A 406 -11.84 -12.40 -12.90
CA GLU A 406 -13.12 -11.74 -13.18
C GLU A 406 -12.91 -10.32 -13.76
N ALA A 407 -11.97 -9.54 -13.21
CA ALA A 407 -11.62 -8.20 -13.71
C ALA A 407 -11.00 -8.20 -15.12
N LEU A 408 -10.39 -9.31 -15.54
CA LEU A 408 -9.92 -9.51 -16.91
C LEU A 408 -11.06 -9.76 -17.89
N THR A 409 -12.15 -10.40 -17.45
CA THR A 409 -13.24 -10.81 -18.34
C THR A 409 -14.41 -9.85 -18.35
N ASN A 410 -14.57 -9.05 -17.30
CA ASN A 410 -15.66 -8.10 -17.15
C ASN A 410 -15.11 -6.66 -16.99
N PRO A 411 -15.28 -5.78 -18.01
CA PRO A 411 -14.82 -4.40 -17.93
C PRO A 411 -15.59 -3.56 -16.90
N ASP A 412 -16.75 -4.02 -16.44
CA ASP A 412 -17.52 -3.37 -15.39
C ASP A 412 -17.18 -3.91 -13.99
N PHE A 413 -16.26 -4.87 -13.87
CA PHE A 413 -15.81 -5.39 -12.58
C PHE A 413 -14.53 -4.69 -12.11
N SER A 414 -14.66 -3.80 -11.14
CA SER A 414 -13.55 -3.03 -10.58
C SER A 414 -13.06 -3.62 -9.27
N VAL A 415 -11.76 -3.85 -9.16
CA VAL A 415 -11.09 -4.36 -7.97
C VAL A 415 -10.02 -3.37 -7.55
N VAL A 416 -10.09 -2.91 -6.30
CA VAL A 416 -9.03 -2.15 -5.65
C VAL A 416 -8.50 -2.93 -4.46
N ILE A 417 -7.22 -3.27 -4.51
CA ILE A 417 -6.50 -3.89 -3.40
C ILE A 417 -5.68 -2.80 -2.71
N GLY A 418 -6.02 -2.50 -1.46
CA GLY A 418 -5.28 -1.59 -0.60
C GLY A 418 -4.46 -2.31 0.45
N GLY A 419 -3.35 -1.71 0.87
CA GLY A 419 -2.52 -2.24 1.96
C GLY A 419 -1.21 -2.83 1.45
N GLY A 420 -0.11 -2.49 2.12
CA GLY A 420 1.21 -3.03 1.79
C GLY A 420 1.26 -4.56 1.92
N ASP A 421 0.61 -5.11 2.94
CA ASP A 421 0.61 -6.55 3.21
C ASP A 421 -0.20 -7.34 2.16
N SER A 422 -1.34 -6.80 1.71
CA SER A 422 -2.11 -7.38 0.60
C SER A 422 -1.34 -7.34 -0.71
N ALA A 423 -0.63 -6.23 -0.99
CA ALA A 423 0.23 -6.13 -2.17
C ALA A 423 1.40 -7.15 -2.11
N ALA A 424 2.00 -7.34 -0.94
CA ALA A 424 3.07 -8.31 -0.73
C ALA A 424 2.63 -9.77 -1.00
N ILE A 425 1.36 -10.11 -0.73
CA ILE A 425 0.80 -11.42 -1.08
C ILE A 425 0.80 -11.62 -2.60
N LEU A 426 0.40 -10.61 -3.38
CA LEU A 426 0.32 -10.72 -4.84
C LEU A 426 1.70 -10.95 -5.48
N ASN A 427 2.76 -10.42 -4.85
CA ASN A 427 4.13 -10.61 -5.28
C ASN A 427 4.63 -12.06 -5.08
N LYS A 428 3.92 -12.87 -4.28
CA LYS A 428 4.22 -14.31 -4.20
C LYS A 428 3.79 -15.09 -5.44
N VAL A 429 2.88 -14.56 -6.26
CA VAL A 429 2.58 -15.16 -7.56
C VAL A 429 3.74 -14.86 -8.50
N GLY A 430 4.46 -15.91 -8.89
CA GLY A 430 5.49 -15.79 -9.92
C GLY A 430 4.89 -15.35 -11.27
N ALA A 431 5.64 -14.58 -12.06
CA ALA A 431 5.18 -14.08 -13.35
C ALA A 431 4.66 -15.18 -14.29
N ASN A 432 5.28 -16.36 -14.28
CA ASN A 432 4.85 -17.50 -15.10
C ASN A 432 3.47 -18.06 -14.71
N GLN A 433 3.17 -18.11 -13.40
CA GLN A 433 1.85 -18.51 -12.93
C GLN A 433 0.79 -17.51 -13.36
N LEU A 434 1.10 -16.21 -13.27
CA LEU A 434 0.22 -15.14 -13.71
C LEU A 434 -0.01 -15.16 -15.23
N LYS A 435 1.05 -15.34 -16.04
CA LYS A 435 0.97 -15.55 -17.50
C LYS A 435 0.05 -16.71 -17.87
N SER A 436 0.19 -17.84 -17.18
CA SER A 436 -0.68 -19.01 -17.40
C SER A 436 -2.15 -18.70 -17.10
N LEU A 437 -2.42 -17.98 -16.01
CA LEU A 437 -3.76 -17.54 -15.65
C LEU A 437 -4.37 -16.63 -16.74
N ILE A 438 -3.62 -15.63 -17.19
CA ILE A 438 -4.03 -14.70 -18.25
C ILE A 438 -4.32 -15.46 -19.54
N LYS A 439 -3.40 -16.33 -19.97
CA LYS A 439 -3.55 -17.16 -21.17
C LYS A 439 -4.83 -17.99 -21.10
N ARG A 440 -5.05 -18.69 -19.99
CA ARG A 440 -6.26 -19.51 -19.78
C ARG A 440 -7.55 -18.68 -19.83
N ARG A 441 -7.54 -17.43 -19.34
CA ARG A 441 -8.70 -16.53 -19.40
C ARG A 441 -8.97 -16.02 -20.82
N ILE A 442 -7.93 -15.64 -21.56
CA ILE A 442 -8.02 -15.26 -22.98
C ILE A 442 -8.54 -16.43 -23.82
N GLU A 443 -7.98 -17.63 -23.63
CA GLU A 443 -8.42 -18.84 -24.35
C GLU A 443 -9.92 -19.15 -24.19
N LYS A 444 -10.50 -18.82 -23.04
CA LYS A 444 -11.94 -18.99 -22.78
C LYS A 444 -12.82 -17.95 -23.50
N GLN A 445 -12.27 -16.79 -23.87
CA GLN A 445 -13.01 -15.73 -24.56
C GLN A 445 -12.90 -15.85 -26.10
N LEU A 446 -11.88 -16.54 -26.60
CA LEU A 446 -11.68 -16.74 -28.03
C LEU A 446 -12.65 -17.80 -28.56
N ALA A 447 -13.46 -17.40 -29.55
CA ALA A 447 -14.34 -18.31 -30.27
C ALA A 447 -13.51 -19.34 -31.10
N GLU A 448 -14.05 -20.54 -31.28
CA GLU A 448 -13.53 -21.46 -32.29
C GLU A 448 -13.72 -20.85 -33.69
N PRO A 449 -12.74 -20.97 -34.62
CA PRO A 449 -11.72 -22.01 -34.73
C PRO A 449 -10.28 -21.48 -34.54
N ILE A 450 -10.03 -20.68 -33.51
CA ILE A 450 -8.67 -20.14 -33.27
C ILE A 450 -7.74 -21.26 -32.82
N ASN A 451 -6.64 -21.47 -33.57
CA ASN A 451 -5.59 -22.40 -33.19
C ASN A 451 -4.83 -21.89 -31.96
N ARG A 452 -5.27 -22.32 -30.77
CA ARG A 452 -4.77 -21.88 -29.45
C ARG A 452 -3.28 -22.18 -29.23
N SER A 453 -2.69 -23.10 -29.98
CA SER A 453 -1.25 -23.42 -29.89
C SER A 453 -0.34 -22.30 -30.42
N LEU A 454 -0.89 -21.36 -31.21
CA LEU A 454 -0.15 -20.23 -31.77
C LEU A 454 -0.25 -18.95 -30.93
N LEU A 455 -0.98 -18.95 -29.81
CA LEU A 455 -1.03 -17.82 -28.89
C LEU A 455 0.28 -17.71 -28.10
N SER A 456 1.19 -16.87 -28.58
CA SER A 456 2.36 -16.41 -27.83
C SER A 456 2.03 -15.10 -27.11
N LEU A 457 2.39 -15.03 -25.82
CA LEU A 457 2.34 -13.82 -25.02
C LEU A 457 3.75 -13.60 -24.46
N GLU A 458 4.51 -12.72 -25.10
CA GLU A 458 5.83 -12.32 -24.61
C GLU A 458 5.66 -11.19 -23.59
N PHE A 459 5.95 -11.50 -22.33
CA PHE A 459 6.16 -10.49 -21.29
C PHE A 459 7.52 -10.72 -20.64
N PRO A 460 8.24 -9.66 -20.24
CA PRO A 460 9.45 -9.79 -19.43
C PRO A 460 9.17 -10.67 -18.20
N GLU A 461 10.03 -11.64 -17.90
CA GLU A 461 9.80 -12.64 -16.85
C GLU A 461 9.81 -12.07 -15.42
N GLU A 462 10.31 -10.86 -15.22
CA GLU A 462 10.63 -10.32 -13.90
C GLU A 462 9.58 -9.35 -13.29
N ASP A 463 8.37 -9.27 -13.84
CA ASP A 463 7.45 -8.19 -13.45
C ASP A 463 5.99 -8.63 -13.23
N SER A 464 5.77 -9.51 -12.25
CA SER A 464 4.42 -9.91 -11.83
C SER A 464 3.57 -8.72 -11.40
N TYR A 465 4.18 -7.68 -10.82
CA TYR A 465 3.47 -6.46 -10.42
C TYR A 465 2.93 -5.65 -11.61
N VAL A 466 3.75 -5.44 -12.65
CA VAL A 466 3.28 -4.84 -13.92
C VAL A 466 2.17 -5.69 -14.49
N LEU A 467 2.28 -7.02 -14.50
CA LEU A 467 1.21 -7.88 -15.02
C LEU A 467 -0.14 -7.69 -14.27
N TRP A 468 -0.14 -7.48 -12.95
CA TRP A 468 -1.37 -7.19 -12.19
C TRP A 468 -2.00 -5.84 -12.55
N ASN A 469 -1.20 -4.78 -12.75
CA ASN A 469 -1.71 -3.41 -12.91
C ASN A 469 -1.80 -2.94 -14.37
N TYR A 470 -1.12 -3.61 -15.29
CA TYR A 470 -0.99 -3.20 -16.70
C TYR A 470 -1.99 -3.91 -17.60
N LEU A 471 -2.45 -5.11 -17.23
CA LEU A 471 -3.35 -5.91 -18.07
C LEU A 471 -4.83 -5.69 -17.79
N SER A 472 -5.20 -5.09 -16.67
CA SER A 472 -6.57 -4.68 -16.41
C SER A 472 -6.61 -3.24 -15.94
N SER A 473 -7.31 -2.38 -16.69
CA SER A 473 -7.59 -1.00 -16.29
C SER A 473 -8.44 -0.93 -15.00
N ASN A 474 -9.10 -2.04 -14.65
CA ASN A 474 -10.07 -2.15 -13.57
C ASN A 474 -9.55 -2.93 -12.36
N PHE A 475 -8.32 -3.45 -12.39
CA PHE A 475 -7.65 -4.07 -11.26
C PHE A 475 -6.49 -3.19 -10.80
N PHE A 476 -6.55 -2.68 -9.58
CA PHE A 476 -5.58 -1.71 -9.09
C PHE A 476 -5.03 -2.10 -7.72
N VAL A 477 -3.70 -2.14 -7.59
CA VAL A 477 -3.00 -2.43 -6.33
C VAL A 477 -2.41 -1.14 -5.76
N SER A 478 -3.04 -0.61 -4.73
CA SER A 478 -2.58 0.61 -4.04
C SER A 478 -1.42 0.31 -3.10
N THR A 479 -0.39 1.18 -3.14
CA THR A 479 0.70 1.17 -2.14
C THR A 479 0.43 2.08 -0.95
N GLY A 480 -0.73 2.76 -0.93
CA GLY A 480 -1.05 3.80 0.03
C GLY A 480 -1.25 3.34 1.47
N GLY A 481 -1.52 2.06 1.69
CA GLY A 481 -1.78 1.52 3.03
C GLY A 481 -2.88 2.29 3.75
N GLY A 482 -2.57 2.87 4.92
CA GLY A 482 -3.50 3.71 5.68
C GLY A 482 -3.98 4.96 4.92
N ALA A 483 -3.18 5.51 3.99
CA ALA A 483 -3.62 6.64 3.18
C ALA A 483 -4.77 6.29 2.24
N ALA A 484 -4.78 5.07 1.69
CA ALA A 484 -5.88 4.59 0.85
C ALA A 484 -7.17 4.44 1.66
N LEU A 485 -7.06 3.93 2.89
CA LEU A 485 -8.20 3.79 3.81
C LEU A 485 -8.78 5.15 4.19
N GLU A 486 -7.93 6.08 4.64
CA GLU A 486 -8.36 7.42 5.06
C GLU A 486 -8.93 8.23 3.88
N PHE A 487 -8.35 8.07 2.69
CA PHE A 487 -8.88 8.67 1.47
C PHE A 487 -10.31 8.19 1.20
N LEU A 488 -10.53 6.88 1.14
CA LEU A 488 -11.86 6.33 0.85
C LEU A 488 -12.86 6.67 1.95
N GLU A 489 -12.44 6.64 3.21
CA GLU A 489 -13.30 6.99 4.34
C GLU A 489 -13.86 8.41 4.16
N LYS A 490 -12.98 9.38 3.93
CA LYS A 490 -13.36 10.78 3.76
C LYS A 490 -14.12 11.02 2.45
N PHE A 491 -13.69 10.38 1.36
CA PHE A 491 -14.35 10.48 0.06
C PHE A 491 -15.81 9.99 0.12
N LEU A 492 -16.04 8.81 0.70
CA LEU A 492 -17.38 8.24 0.85
C LEU A 492 -18.22 9.07 1.81
N LYS A 493 -17.63 9.59 2.89
CA LYS A 493 -18.33 10.45 3.85
C LYS A 493 -18.78 11.79 3.25
N ALA A 494 -18.00 12.33 2.32
CA ALA A 494 -18.32 13.57 1.61
C ALA A 494 -19.16 13.35 0.34
N GLU A 495 -19.58 12.10 0.07
CA GLU A 495 -20.30 11.71 -1.15
C GLU A 495 -19.56 12.09 -2.45
N GLY A 496 -18.23 12.21 -2.37
CA GLY A 496 -17.37 12.60 -3.49
C GLY A 496 -17.66 14.00 -4.03
N ASN A 497 -18.18 14.92 -3.22
CA ASN A 497 -18.53 16.27 -3.69
C ASN A 497 -17.32 17.21 -3.81
N ASP A 498 -16.22 16.92 -3.12
CA ASP A 498 -14.99 17.72 -3.16
C ASP A 498 -13.98 17.18 -4.17
N ASP A 499 -13.01 18.03 -4.55
CA ASP A 499 -11.87 17.66 -5.40
C ASP A 499 -11.13 16.44 -4.85
N LEU A 500 -10.71 15.53 -5.73
CA LEU A 500 -10.06 14.29 -5.32
C LEU A 500 -8.79 14.53 -4.48
N ALA A 501 -8.05 15.60 -4.75
CA ALA A 501 -6.87 15.93 -3.99
C ALA A 501 -7.16 16.41 -2.56
N SER A 502 -8.38 16.81 -2.22
CA SER A 502 -8.68 17.44 -0.92
C SER A 502 -8.71 16.46 0.26
N TYR A 503 -8.95 15.17 0.00
CA TYR A 503 -9.28 14.21 1.06
C TYR A 503 -8.10 13.81 1.96
N LEU A 504 -6.85 13.99 1.53
CA LEU A 504 -5.68 13.79 2.38
C LEU A 504 -4.96 15.11 2.65
N PRO A 505 -4.46 15.36 3.89
CA PRO A 505 -3.81 16.63 4.22
C PRO A 505 -2.63 17.00 3.30
N GLY A 506 -1.83 16.01 2.90
CA GLY A 506 -0.68 16.20 2.03
C GLY A 506 -1.06 16.48 0.58
N THR A 507 -2.12 15.85 0.07
CA THR A 507 -2.61 16.11 -1.29
C THR A 507 -3.38 17.42 -1.36
N SER A 508 -4.12 17.77 -0.30
CA SER A 508 -4.81 19.06 -0.15
C SER A 508 -3.81 20.21 -0.14
N THR A 509 -2.71 20.07 0.62
CA THR A 509 -1.63 21.07 0.57
C THR A 509 -1.08 21.22 -0.85
N LEU A 510 -0.86 20.11 -1.57
CA LEU A 510 -0.33 20.15 -2.93
C LEU A 510 -1.31 20.81 -3.92
N MET A 511 -2.61 20.53 -3.76
CA MET A 511 -3.71 21.15 -4.51
C MET A 511 -3.71 22.67 -4.33
N GLU A 512 -3.76 23.15 -3.09
CA GLU A 512 -3.73 24.59 -2.76
C GLU A 512 -2.50 25.28 -3.35
N LEU A 513 -1.34 24.62 -3.27
CA LEU A 513 -0.09 25.16 -3.78
C LEU A 513 -0.02 25.19 -5.30
N THR A 514 -0.78 24.35 -6.01
CA THR A 514 -0.74 24.26 -7.48
C THR A 514 -1.87 25.03 -8.17
N ALA A 515 -2.91 25.42 -7.43
CA ALA A 515 -4.00 26.26 -7.92
C ALA A 515 -3.63 27.76 -8.03
N ALA A 516 -2.61 28.21 -7.29
CA ALA A 516 -2.04 29.56 -7.34
C ALA A 516 -0.90 29.68 -8.37
#